data_AF-A0A8R1DU60-F1
#
_entry.id   AF-A0A8R1DU60-F1
#
_cell.length_a   1.000
_cell.length_b   1.000
_cell.length_c   1.000
_cell.angle_alpha   90.00
_cell.angle_beta   90.00
_cell.angle_gamma   90.00
#
_symmetry.space_group_name_H-M   'P 1'
#
loop_
_entity.id
_entity.type
_entity.pdbx_description
1 polymer ?
#
loop_
_entity_poly.entity_id
_entity_poly.type
_entity_poly.pdbx_seq_one_letter_code
_entity_poly.pdbx_strand_id
1 'polypeptide(L)'
;MSAIRKIIQRQLFQKDDERIQAIVNVSKLDGKKKKHQTLLCLAVTIEHPIAVRLYFVKGEKDDTFKKKDRFNLREVREIDGINPKKYIDSTNMLYKRLFDNFFDTLISKVPKAGGLEKKSKTSDSANTSMRSDNQSFMSASSEVDIEVLPQLIETVLAELSAVIDAEQKFVVRFFHINSELLAQFETTSTGSGDSSSLGGRNMEKHMNDQVRHVMGALFESLNIHLDSFCRAVCRNNPSNVLLLFVIMSKKVLLPQDPSSYFSITFGSLVVLIKRQFDTFINMECAQYSEVRIVKKTRIGILPSIARFASFVRRAESIFENAERRTDLEKAYYNLCRAVCDGIQKAAANPYSKSPSSVVKFENFHELYLTLSELKIQCLDQQRKDAKALKEEHIDAYVKEFMGRPLKEIQTFFDNVNNAIELRGIRPDEISYQQQFSRIELKKVISQHPGKEVKKGLEQLYKKIEKNLVPNSSLLQVVWRDMQEQFIKQISEYNRVISTCYPGSKIELDVCTDNVLQFFSEIAQQH
;
A
#
# COMPACT_ATOMS: atom_id res chain seq x y z
N MET A 1 -37.72 19.38 -18.92
CA MET A 1 -38.79 18.73 -19.73
C MET A 1 -40.20 19.21 -19.40
N SER A 2 -40.61 19.35 -18.13
CA SER A 2 -41.98 19.75 -17.76
C SER A 2 -42.43 21.13 -18.28
N ALA A 3 -41.56 22.16 -18.21
CA ALA A 3 -41.86 23.50 -18.73
C ALA A 3 -42.05 23.52 -20.26
N ILE A 4 -41.15 22.88 -21.00
CA ILE A 4 -41.21 22.74 -22.46
C ILE A 4 -42.49 22.01 -22.90
N ARG A 5 -42.89 20.94 -22.19
CA ARG A 5 -44.15 20.23 -22.45
C ARG A 5 -45.36 21.15 -22.33
N LYS A 6 -45.42 22.01 -21.32
CA LYS A 6 -46.53 22.97 -21.13
C LYS A 6 -46.59 24.00 -22.25
N ILE A 7 -45.44 24.53 -22.68
CA ILE A 7 -45.34 25.50 -23.78
C ILE A 7 -45.85 24.87 -25.08
N ILE A 8 -45.34 23.69 -25.43
CA ILE A 8 -45.71 22.99 -26.66
C ILE A 8 -47.19 22.55 -26.64
N GLN A 9 -47.67 22.06 -25.49
CA GLN A 9 -49.09 21.73 -25.31
C GLN A 9 -49.98 22.92 -25.65
N ARG A 10 -49.68 24.10 -25.11
CA ARG A 10 -50.45 25.33 -25.34
C ARG A 10 -50.31 25.85 -26.78
N GLN A 11 -49.10 25.87 -27.32
CA GLN A 11 -48.82 26.45 -28.63
C GLN A 11 -49.37 25.60 -29.79
N LEU A 12 -49.30 24.27 -29.69
CA LEU A 12 -49.48 23.37 -30.84
C LEU A 12 -50.59 22.33 -30.71
N PHE A 13 -50.93 21.88 -29.50
CA PHE A 13 -51.81 20.71 -29.32
C PHE A 13 -53.17 21.06 -28.73
N GLN A 14 -53.24 22.10 -27.91
CA GLN A 14 -54.49 22.58 -27.31
C GLN A 14 -55.47 23.14 -28.36
N LYS A 15 -54.98 23.67 -29.48
CA LYS A 15 -55.84 24.14 -30.60
C LYS A 15 -56.40 23.01 -31.46
N ASP A 16 -55.81 21.82 -31.37
CA ASP A 16 -56.18 20.65 -32.18
C ASP A 16 -56.94 19.61 -31.34
N ASP A 17 -57.41 19.99 -30.15
CA ASP A 17 -58.05 19.12 -29.16
C ASP A 17 -57.21 17.85 -28.85
N GLU A 18 -55.90 18.02 -28.78
CA GLU A 18 -54.94 16.96 -28.50
C GLU A 18 -54.21 17.20 -27.18
N ARG A 19 -53.97 16.14 -26.42
CA ARG A 19 -53.16 16.13 -25.19
C ARG A 19 -51.87 15.35 -25.41
N ILE A 20 -50.74 15.99 -25.15
CA ILE A 20 -49.42 15.38 -25.16
C ILE A 20 -49.31 14.42 -23.96
N GLN A 21 -49.04 13.15 -24.23
CA GLN A 21 -48.77 12.13 -23.22
C GLN A 21 -47.29 12.02 -22.89
N ALA A 22 -46.42 12.04 -23.91
CA ALA A 22 -44.98 11.93 -23.75
C ALA A 22 -44.24 12.85 -24.73
N ILE A 23 -43.04 13.29 -24.35
CA ILE A 23 -42.16 14.08 -25.20
C ILE A 23 -40.71 13.62 -25.00
N VAL A 24 -39.95 13.52 -26.09
CA VAL A 24 -38.54 13.11 -26.08
C VAL A 24 -37.74 14.02 -27.01
N ASN A 25 -36.49 14.33 -26.66
CA ASN A 25 -35.59 15.11 -27.51
C ASN A 25 -34.94 14.22 -28.57
N VAL A 26 -34.93 14.69 -29.82
CA VAL A 26 -34.45 13.94 -30.99
C VAL A 26 -33.13 14.52 -31.49
N SER A 27 -32.06 13.83 -31.12
CA SER A 27 -30.69 14.09 -31.59
C SER A 27 -30.46 13.41 -32.95
N LYS A 28 -29.66 14.05 -33.84
CA LYS A 28 -29.17 13.39 -35.06
C LYS A 28 -27.89 12.62 -34.73
N LEU A 29 -27.74 11.44 -35.34
CA LEU A 29 -26.62 10.52 -35.15
C LEU A 29 -25.28 11.15 -35.57
N ASP A 30 -25.25 11.95 -36.64
CA ASP A 30 -24.02 12.52 -37.24
C ASP A 30 -23.31 13.60 -36.39
N GLY A 31 -23.71 13.81 -35.13
CA GLY A 31 -23.08 14.79 -34.22
C GLY A 31 -23.23 16.27 -34.61
N LYS A 32 -23.83 16.58 -35.77
CA LYS A 32 -24.11 17.96 -36.19
C LYS A 32 -25.14 18.59 -35.26
N LYS A 33 -24.73 19.62 -34.51
CA LYS A 33 -25.64 20.45 -33.71
C LYS A 33 -26.74 20.99 -34.62
N LYS A 34 -28.00 20.63 -34.34
CA LYS A 34 -29.13 21.25 -35.03
C LYS A 34 -29.24 22.70 -34.57
N LYS A 35 -29.44 23.61 -35.52
CA LYS A 35 -29.71 25.03 -35.26
C LYS A 35 -30.90 25.24 -34.30
N HIS A 36 -31.87 24.33 -34.32
CA HIS A 36 -33.02 24.34 -33.42
C HIS A 36 -33.36 22.93 -32.90
N GLN A 37 -33.91 22.86 -31.69
CA GLN A 37 -34.31 21.61 -31.04
C GLN A 37 -35.34 20.83 -31.87
N THR A 38 -35.29 19.51 -31.86
CA THR A 38 -36.33 18.65 -32.45
C THR A 38 -36.84 17.70 -31.39
N LEU A 39 -38.15 17.59 -31.26
CA LEU A 39 -38.84 16.82 -30.23
C LEU A 39 -39.76 15.82 -30.91
N LEU A 40 -39.87 14.61 -30.36
CA LEU A 40 -40.88 13.63 -30.71
C LEU A 40 -41.96 13.68 -29.63
N CYS A 41 -43.20 13.97 -30.02
CA CYS A 41 -44.33 14.09 -29.12
C CYS A 41 -45.35 12.99 -29.41
N LEU A 42 -45.79 12.28 -28.37
CA LEU A 42 -46.94 11.39 -28.41
C LEU A 42 -48.16 12.18 -27.94
N ALA A 43 -49.17 12.32 -28.78
CA ALA A 43 -50.39 13.04 -28.46
C ALA A 43 -51.63 12.17 -28.68
N VAL A 44 -52.67 12.44 -27.90
CA VAL A 44 -53.94 11.72 -27.92
C VAL A 44 -55.06 12.74 -28.03
N THR A 45 -56.05 12.50 -28.89
CA THR A 45 -57.22 13.38 -28.97
C THR A 45 -58.02 13.34 -27.66
N ILE A 46 -58.54 14.48 -27.25
CA ILE A 46 -59.32 14.64 -26.02
C ILE A 46 -60.74 14.09 -26.22
N GLU A 47 -61.28 14.26 -27.43
CA GLU A 47 -62.63 13.81 -27.81
C GLU A 47 -62.61 12.56 -28.70
N HIS A 48 -63.76 11.87 -28.75
CA HIS A 48 -63.93 10.65 -29.53
C HIS A 48 -64.14 10.97 -31.03
N PRO A 49 -63.56 10.16 -31.94
CA PRO A 49 -62.81 8.92 -31.69
C PRO A 49 -61.39 9.19 -31.17
N ILE A 50 -60.96 8.39 -30.18
CA ILE A 50 -59.59 8.48 -29.62
C ILE A 50 -58.59 8.11 -30.71
N ALA A 51 -57.75 9.08 -31.10
CA ALA A 51 -56.65 8.88 -32.01
C ALA A 51 -55.33 9.15 -31.30
N VAL A 52 -54.41 8.19 -31.36
CA VAL A 52 -53.04 8.32 -30.85
C VAL A 52 -52.10 8.63 -32.01
N ARG A 53 -51.35 9.72 -31.90
CA ARG A 53 -50.51 10.28 -32.97
C ARG A 53 -49.11 10.60 -32.46
N LEU A 54 -48.13 10.38 -33.32
CA LEU A 54 -46.74 10.79 -33.12
C LEU A 54 -46.46 12.04 -33.96
N TYR A 55 -45.79 13.01 -33.37
CA TYR A 55 -45.45 14.28 -34.01
C TYR A 55 -43.97 14.59 -33.86
N PHE A 56 -43.29 14.89 -34.97
CA PHE A 56 -42.01 15.59 -34.92
C PHE A 56 -42.27 17.08 -34.81
N VAL A 57 -41.85 17.67 -33.69
CA VAL A 57 -41.97 19.09 -33.39
C VAL A 57 -40.58 19.71 -33.49
N LYS A 58 -40.44 20.79 -34.26
CA LYS A 58 -39.16 21.50 -34.40
C LYS A 58 -39.27 22.87 -33.75
N GLY A 59 -38.26 23.25 -32.98
CA GLY A 59 -38.12 24.61 -32.49
C GLY A 59 -37.75 25.57 -33.63
N GLU A 60 -38.16 26.82 -33.48
CA GLU A 60 -37.81 27.93 -34.36
C GLU A 60 -37.13 29.05 -33.54
N LYS A 61 -37.18 30.31 -34.00
CA LYS A 61 -36.69 31.46 -33.21
C LYS A 61 -37.73 31.83 -32.14
N ASP A 62 -37.28 32.51 -31.08
CA ASP A 62 -38.15 33.10 -30.06
C ASP A 62 -39.05 32.10 -29.31
N ASP A 63 -38.53 30.91 -28.96
CA ASP A 63 -39.24 29.85 -28.24
C ASP A 63 -40.58 29.41 -28.87
N THR A 64 -40.67 29.55 -30.19
CA THR A 64 -41.79 29.04 -31.00
C THR A 64 -41.49 27.63 -31.50
N PHE A 65 -42.54 26.83 -31.67
CA PHE A 65 -42.45 25.46 -32.14
C PHE A 65 -43.42 25.22 -33.30
N LYS A 66 -43.08 24.26 -34.18
CA LYS A 66 -43.94 23.87 -35.30
C LYS A 66 -44.03 22.34 -35.44
N LYS A 67 -45.23 21.81 -35.72
CA LYS A 67 -45.45 20.42 -36.14
C LYS A 67 -44.87 20.23 -37.55
N LYS A 68 -43.90 19.33 -37.68
CA LYS A 68 -43.21 19.05 -38.95
C LYS A 68 -43.82 17.83 -39.65
N ASP A 69 -43.80 16.70 -38.97
CA ASP A 69 -44.30 15.43 -39.48
C ASP A 69 -45.29 14.83 -38.47
N ARG A 70 -46.30 14.10 -38.96
CA ARG A 70 -47.36 13.45 -38.16
C ARG A 70 -47.56 12.03 -38.65
N PHE A 71 -47.70 11.09 -37.71
CA PHE A 71 -48.01 9.69 -37.98
C PHE A 71 -49.11 9.22 -37.03
N ASN A 72 -50.05 8.41 -37.50
CA ASN A 72 -50.90 7.71 -36.53
C ASN A 72 -50.08 6.60 -35.89
N LEU A 73 -50.24 6.37 -34.59
CA LEU A 73 -49.48 5.31 -33.90
C LEU A 73 -49.79 3.93 -34.50
N ARG A 74 -51.03 3.71 -34.97
CA ARG A 74 -51.46 2.49 -35.69
C ARG A 74 -50.76 2.26 -37.04
N GLU A 75 -50.19 3.31 -37.64
CA GLU A 75 -49.47 3.23 -38.92
C GLU A 75 -47.99 2.90 -38.73
N VAL A 76 -47.52 2.91 -37.49
CA VAL A 76 -46.17 2.47 -37.15
C VAL A 76 -46.13 0.95 -37.30
N ARG A 77 -45.66 0.50 -38.47
CA ARG A 77 -45.53 -0.93 -38.80
C ARG A 77 -44.23 -1.54 -38.29
N GLU A 78 -43.19 -0.73 -38.22
CA GLU A 78 -41.86 -1.13 -37.82
C GLU A 78 -41.22 0.02 -37.05
N ILE A 79 -40.60 -0.32 -35.92
CA ILE A 79 -39.69 0.57 -35.21
C ILE A 79 -38.31 -0.03 -35.48
N ASP A 80 -37.59 0.51 -36.48
CA ASP A 80 -36.23 0.09 -36.84
C ASP A 80 -35.27 0.49 -35.70
N GLY A 81 -35.27 -0.36 -34.68
CA GLY A 81 -34.52 -0.30 -33.43
C GLY A 81 -34.24 -1.70 -32.86
N ILE A 82 -34.88 -2.75 -33.38
CA ILE A 82 -34.55 -4.16 -33.09
C ILE A 82 -33.35 -4.62 -33.96
N ASN A 83 -32.44 -3.72 -34.33
CA ASN A 83 -31.11 -4.12 -34.76
C ASN A 83 -30.13 -3.71 -33.66
N PRO A 84 -29.79 -4.64 -32.75
CA PRO A 84 -28.81 -4.39 -31.70
C PRO A 84 -27.52 -3.77 -32.23
N LYS A 85 -27.08 -4.11 -33.46
CA LYS A 85 -25.84 -3.55 -34.04
C LYS A 85 -25.94 -2.05 -34.30
N LYS A 86 -27.03 -1.57 -34.93
CA LYS A 86 -27.23 -0.12 -35.17
C LYS A 86 -27.33 0.67 -33.86
N TYR A 87 -28.00 0.09 -32.85
CA TYR A 87 -28.09 0.67 -31.51
C TYR A 87 -26.71 0.74 -30.84
N ILE A 88 -25.98 -0.37 -30.82
CA ILE A 88 -24.65 -0.50 -30.22
C ILE A 88 -23.69 0.51 -30.84
N ASP A 89 -23.58 0.57 -32.16
CA ASP A 89 -22.62 1.45 -32.85
C ASP A 89 -22.87 2.94 -32.53
N SER A 90 -24.14 3.33 -32.55
CA SER A 90 -24.56 4.72 -32.31
C SER A 90 -24.39 5.14 -30.85
N THR A 91 -24.76 4.24 -29.94
CA THR A 91 -24.79 4.50 -28.50
C THR A 91 -23.40 4.35 -27.87
N ASN A 92 -22.55 3.44 -28.37
CA ASN A 92 -21.13 3.36 -27.98
C ASN A 92 -20.42 4.69 -28.21
N MET A 93 -20.56 5.28 -29.41
CA MET A 93 -19.95 6.58 -29.72
C MET A 93 -20.46 7.71 -28.81
N LEU A 94 -21.73 7.65 -28.39
CA LEU A 94 -22.27 8.59 -27.42
C LEU A 94 -21.64 8.39 -26.04
N TYR A 95 -21.61 7.15 -25.52
CA TYR A 95 -21.01 6.85 -24.22
C TYR A 95 -19.53 7.17 -24.17
N LYS A 96 -18.78 6.87 -25.23
CA LYS A 96 -17.37 7.26 -25.33
C LYS A 96 -17.20 8.77 -25.11
N ARG A 97 -17.95 9.61 -25.83
CA ARG A 97 -17.89 11.07 -25.66
C ARG A 97 -18.35 11.53 -24.28
N LEU A 98 -19.34 10.87 -23.69
CA LEU A 98 -19.79 11.19 -22.33
C LEU A 98 -18.72 10.84 -21.30
N PHE A 99 -18.07 9.69 -21.43
CA PHE A 99 -16.96 9.28 -20.58
C PHE A 99 -15.75 10.18 -20.74
N ASP A 100 -15.36 10.55 -21.97
CA ASP A 100 -14.28 11.52 -22.21
C ASP A 100 -14.52 12.78 -21.38
N ASN A 101 -15.69 13.42 -21.54
CA ASN A 101 -16.03 14.65 -20.81
C ASN A 101 -16.11 14.46 -19.29
N PHE A 102 -16.70 13.34 -18.85
CA PHE A 102 -16.90 13.04 -17.44
C PHE A 102 -15.56 12.82 -16.73
N PHE A 103 -14.72 11.93 -17.26
CA PHE A 103 -13.43 11.60 -16.67
C PHE A 103 -12.42 12.74 -16.83
N ASP A 104 -12.42 13.52 -17.91
CA ASP A 104 -11.58 14.71 -18.02
C ASP A 104 -11.94 15.74 -16.93
N THR A 105 -13.24 15.95 -16.69
CA THR A 105 -13.70 16.85 -15.62
C THR A 105 -13.29 16.32 -14.25
N LEU A 106 -13.41 15.02 -14.00
CA LEU A 106 -13.02 14.40 -12.73
C LEU A 106 -11.51 14.47 -12.50
N ILE A 107 -10.72 14.10 -13.51
CA ILE A 107 -9.26 14.13 -13.46
C ILE A 107 -8.76 15.55 -13.20
N SER A 108 -9.44 16.58 -13.74
CA SER A 108 -9.11 17.98 -13.45
C SER A 108 -9.34 18.38 -11.99
N LYS A 109 -10.27 17.70 -11.30
CA LYS A 109 -10.62 17.91 -9.89
C LYS A 109 -9.82 17.05 -8.91
N VAL A 110 -9.03 16.09 -9.41
CA VAL A 110 -8.13 15.30 -8.55
C VAL A 110 -7.16 16.26 -7.88
N PRO A 111 -7.07 16.25 -6.53
CA PRO A 111 -6.17 17.15 -5.83
C PRO A 111 -4.74 17.03 -6.34
N LYS A 112 -4.13 18.18 -6.64
CA LYS A 112 -2.72 18.28 -7.03
C LYS A 112 -1.92 18.60 -5.79
N ALA A 113 -0.94 17.77 -5.47
CA ALA A 113 -0.02 18.01 -4.37
C ALA A 113 0.68 19.37 -4.57
N GLY A 114 0.36 20.35 -3.72
CA GLY A 114 1.10 21.61 -3.60
C GLY A 114 0.76 22.77 -4.55
N GLY A 115 -0.49 22.95 -4.98
CA GLY A 115 -0.89 24.09 -5.81
C GLY A 115 -1.44 25.29 -5.03
N LEU A 116 -0.57 26.11 -4.42
CA LEU A 116 -0.93 27.49 -4.09
C LEU A 116 -1.29 28.23 -5.38
N GLU A 117 -2.45 28.88 -5.38
CA GLU A 117 -2.92 29.75 -6.45
C GLU A 117 -1.84 30.80 -6.81
N LYS A 118 -1.34 30.77 -8.04
CA LYS A 118 -0.55 31.88 -8.59
C LYS A 118 -1.48 33.06 -8.89
N LYS A 119 -1.64 33.96 -7.92
CA LYS A 119 -1.88 35.39 -8.21
C LYS A 119 -0.52 36.10 -8.27
N SER A 120 -0.10 36.46 -9.48
CA SER A 120 0.94 37.45 -9.77
C SER A 120 0.51 38.83 -9.23
N LYS A 121 1.34 39.79 -8.79
CA LYS A 121 2.78 40.09 -8.97
C LYS A 121 3.09 41.26 -8.02
N THR A 122 4.24 41.29 -7.36
CA THR A 122 5.12 42.47 -7.26
C THR A 122 6.50 42.01 -6.76
N SER A 123 7.51 42.69 -7.25
CA SER A 123 8.94 42.38 -7.22
C SER A 123 9.60 42.77 -5.89
N ASP A 124 10.67 42.08 -5.50
CA ASP A 124 12.03 42.65 -5.51
C ASP A 124 13.10 41.66 -5.01
N SER A 125 14.31 41.90 -5.52
CA SER A 125 15.54 41.10 -5.46
C SER A 125 16.19 40.97 -4.08
N ALA A 126 16.89 39.85 -3.84
CA ALA A 126 18.37 39.77 -3.76
C ALA A 126 18.92 38.69 -2.78
N ASN A 127 19.69 37.78 -3.36
CA ASN A 127 20.97 37.17 -2.93
C ASN A 127 21.15 36.20 -1.73
N THR A 128 21.84 35.10 -2.10
CA THR A 128 22.89 34.30 -1.41
C THR A 128 22.53 33.36 -0.25
N SER A 129 22.69 32.05 -0.48
CA SER A 129 23.71 31.19 0.16
C SER A 129 23.44 29.70 -0.08
N MET A 130 24.50 28.95 -0.39
CA MET A 130 24.52 27.51 -0.59
C MET A 130 24.10 26.72 0.66
N ARG A 131 23.22 25.72 0.52
CA ARG A 131 23.05 24.61 1.47
C ARG A 131 22.26 23.44 0.87
N SER A 132 22.95 22.30 0.73
CA SER A 132 22.44 20.94 1.02
C SER A 132 21.11 20.51 0.40
N ASP A 133 21.12 20.16 -0.89
CA ASP A 133 20.06 19.36 -1.50
C ASP A 133 20.12 17.91 -1.01
N ASN A 134 19.36 17.61 0.05
CA ASN A 134 18.69 16.33 0.29
C ASN A 134 18.00 16.38 1.67
N GLN A 135 16.82 17.01 1.72
CA GLN A 135 15.72 16.70 2.65
C GLN A 135 14.62 17.76 2.51
N SER A 136 13.56 17.44 1.76
CA SER A 136 12.23 18.05 1.93
C SER A 136 11.18 17.31 1.10
N PHE A 137 11.03 16.01 1.36
CA PHE A 137 9.77 15.32 1.08
C PHE A 137 9.20 14.85 2.40
N MET A 138 8.84 15.79 3.28
CA MET A 138 7.88 15.65 4.38
C MET A 138 7.76 17.01 5.06
N SER A 139 6.76 17.80 4.67
CA SER A 139 6.08 18.83 5.50
C SER A 139 5.01 19.49 4.63
N ALA A 140 3.85 18.84 4.60
CA ALA A 140 2.52 19.38 4.30
C ALA A 140 1.65 18.19 3.84
N SER A 141 1.27 17.32 4.79
CA SER A 141 -0.04 16.68 4.66
C SER A 141 -1.05 17.82 4.75
N SER A 142 -1.51 18.33 3.60
CA SER A 142 -2.67 19.19 3.52
C SER A 142 -3.83 18.44 4.16
N GLU A 143 -4.18 18.82 5.40
CA GLU A 143 -5.41 18.38 6.08
C GLU A 143 -6.68 18.64 5.24
N VAL A 144 -6.55 19.43 4.15
CA VAL A 144 -7.59 19.76 3.17
C VAL A 144 -7.99 18.58 2.25
N ASP A 145 -7.20 17.50 2.14
CA ASP A 145 -7.41 16.44 1.14
C ASP A 145 -8.14 15.16 1.64
N ILE A 146 -8.36 15.02 2.95
CA ILE A 146 -8.80 13.74 3.54
C ILE A 146 -10.26 13.41 3.17
N GLU A 147 -11.13 14.40 2.92
CA GLU A 147 -12.54 14.16 2.60
C GLU A 147 -12.87 14.21 1.10
N VAL A 148 -12.15 15.04 0.32
CA VAL A 148 -12.51 15.33 -1.07
C VAL A 148 -12.30 14.13 -1.98
N LEU A 149 -11.17 13.42 -1.82
CA LEU A 149 -10.85 12.27 -2.68
C LEU A 149 -11.77 11.06 -2.44
N PRO A 150 -12.06 10.63 -1.18
CA PRO A 150 -13.07 9.60 -0.94
C PRO A 150 -14.43 9.96 -1.54
N GLN A 151 -14.92 11.19 -1.31
CA GLN A 151 -16.21 11.65 -1.85
C GLN A 151 -16.21 11.66 -3.39
N LEU A 152 -15.11 12.07 -4.01
CA LEU A 152 -14.95 12.04 -5.45
C LEU A 152 -15.07 10.60 -5.97
N ILE A 153 -14.32 9.65 -5.40
CA ILE A 153 -14.35 8.24 -5.77
C ILE A 153 -15.77 7.68 -5.61
N GLU A 154 -16.42 7.92 -4.47
CA GLU A 154 -17.78 7.45 -4.23
C GLU A 154 -18.80 8.03 -5.22
N THR A 155 -18.66 9.31 -5.58
CA THR A 155 -19.51 9.97 -6.58
C THR A 155 -19.32 9.34 -7.95
N VAL A 156 -18.07 9.10 -8.39
CA VAL A 156 -17.79 8.41 -9.66
C VAL A 156 -18.49 7.06 -9.70
N LEU A 157 -18.42 6.30 -8.61
CA LEU A 157 -19.03 4.97 -8.54
C LEU A 157 -20.55 5.01 -8.51
N ALA A 158 -21.14 5.97 -7.80
CA ALA A 158 -22.59 6.12 -7.76
C ALA A 158 -23.16 6.48 -9.15
N GLU A 159 -22.54 7.44 -9.84
CA GLU A 159 -22.97 7.86 -11.19
C GLU A 159 -22.80 6.73 -12.21
N LEU A 160 -21.64 6.05 -12.22
CA LEU A 160 -21.42 4.93 -13.13
C LEU A 160 -22.36 3.76 -12.82
N SER A 161 -22.59 3.44 -11.54
CA SER A 161 -23.52 2.39 -11.13
C SER A 161 -24.94 2.69 -11.61
N ALA A 162 -25.42 3.94 -11.43
CA ALA A 162 -26.75 4.35 -11.85
C ALA A 162 -26.92 4.27 -13.38
N VAL A 163 -25.93 4.73 -14.14
CA VAL A 163 -25.97 4.69 -15.61
C VAL A 163 -25.94 3.24 -16.11
N ILE A 164 -25.05 2.41 -15.57
CA ILE A 164 -24.93 0.99 -15.96
C ILE A 164 -26.21 0.22 -15.61
N ASP A 165 -26.77 0.42 -14.41
CA ASP A 165 -28.01 -0.25 -14.00
C ASP A 165 -29.21 0.18 -14.85
N ALA A 166 -29.35 1.48 -15.12
CA ALA A 166 -30.39 2.00 -15.98
C ALA A 166 -30.30 1.43 -17.40
N GLU A 167 -29.09 1.39 -17.97
CA GLU A 167 -28.85 0.86 -19.32
C GLU A 167 -29.05 -0.66 -19.37
N GLN A 168 -28.61 -1.40 -18.35
CA GLN A 168 -28.85 -2.85 -18.27
C GLN A 168 -30.35 -3.15 -18.25
N LYS A 169 -31.12 -2.42 -17.43
CA LYS A 169 -32.58 -2.53 -17.38
C LYS A 169 -33.24 -2.18 -18.70
N PHE A 170 -32.72 -1.18 -19.41
CA PHE A 170 -33.19 -0.81 -20.74
C PHE A 170 -32.92 -1.93 -21.74
N VAL A 171 -31.68 -2.43 -21.84
CA VAL A 171 -31.28 -3.51 -22.75
C VAL A 171 -32.14 -4.76 -22.55
N VAL A 172 -32.33 -5.20 -21.30
CA VAL A 172 -33.16 -6.36 -20.97
C VAL A 172 -34.61 -6.18 -21.44
N ARG A 173 -35.19 -4.99 -21.21
CA ARG A 173 -36.59 -4.70 -21.54
C ARG A 173 -36.81 -4.46 -23.02
N PHE A 174 -35.95 -3.68 -23.65
CA PHE A 174 -36.10 -3.20 -25.02
C PHE A 174 -35.81 -4.29 -26.05
N PHE A 175 -34.78 -5.09 -25.83
CA PHE A 175 -34.47 -6.24 -26.70
C PHE A 175 -35.25 -7.50 -26.32
N HIS A 176 -36.20 -7.40 -25.37
CA HIS A 176 -37.01 -8.54 -24.93
C HIS A 176 -36.19 -9.80 -24.63
N ILE A 177 -34.99 -9.64 -24.04
CA ILE A 177 -34.04 -10.75 -23.80
C ILE A 177 -34.73 -11.86 -22.98
N ASN A 178 -35.64 -11.49 -22.08
CA ASN A 178 -36.47 -12.44 -21.31
C ASN A 178 -37.46 -13.24 -22.19
N SER A 179 -38.00 -12.64 -23.25
CA SER A 179 -39.03 -13.24 -24.11
C SER A 179 -38.46 -14.06 -25.26
N GLU A 180 -37.31 -13.66 -25.84
CA GLU A 180 -36.66 -14.41 -26.92
C GLU A 180 -36.19 -15.79 -26.46
N LEU A 181 -35.72 -15.90 -25.21
CA LEU A 181 -35.32 -17.17 -24.59
C LEU A 181 -36.52 -18.08 -24.29
N LEU A 182 -37.63 -17.53 -23.80
CA LEU A 182 -38.88 -18.28 -23.58
C LEU A 182 -39.40 -18.86 -24.92
N ALA A 183 -39.39 -18.06 -25.99
CA ALA A 183 -39.80 -18.50 -27.32
C ALA A 183 -38.86 -19.57 -27.93
N GLN A 184 -37.54 -19.43 -27.77
CA GLN A 184 -36.57 -20.45 -28.23
C GLN A 184 -36.72 -21.78 -27.49
N PHE A 185 -37.10 -21.75 -26.21
CA PHE A 185 -37.34 -22.96 -25.43
C PHE A 185 -38.68 -23.63 -25.78
N GLU A 186 -39.76 -22.87 -25.98
CA GLU A 186 -41.06 -23.40 -26.44
C GLU A 186 -40.94 -24.12 -27.79
N THR A 187 -40.03 -23.67 -28.67
CA THR A 187 -39.77 -24.34 -29.96
C THR A 187 -38.85 -25.57 -29.87
N THR A 188 -38.16 -25.78 -28.75
CA THR A 188 -37.23 -26.93 -28.55
C THR A 188 -37.76 -27.95 -27.54
N SER A 189 -38.80 -27.62 -26.77
CA SER A 189 -39.46 -28.51 -25.80
C SER A 189 -40.60 -29.33 -26.42
N THR A 190 -40.30 -30.14 -27.45
CA THR A 190 -41.16 -31.28 -27.85
C THR A 190 -40.68 -32.62 -27.28
N GLY A 191 -39.74 -32.62 -26.33
CA GLY A 191 -39.24 -33.80 -25.63
C GLY A 191 -39.69 -33.86 -24.18
N SER A 192 -40.47 -34.89 -23.85
CA SER A 192 -41.01 -35.20 -22.51
C SER A 192 -39.94 -35.30 -21.40
N GLY A 193 -40.28 -34.78 -20.20
CA GLY A 193 -39.81 -35.31 -18.91
C GLY A 193 -38.73 -34.50 -18.17
N ASP A 194 -39.12 -33.97 -17.00
CA ASP A 194 -38.29 -33.64 -15.82
C ASP A 194 -37.01 -32.80 -16.02
N SER A 195 -37.15 -31.47 -16.03
CA SER A 195 -35.98 -30.57 -15.90
C SER A 195 -36.31 -29.17 -15.34
N SER A 196 -37.20 -29.09 -14.34
CA SER A 196 -37.61 -27.79 -13.77
C SER A 196 -36.55 -27.10 -12.88
N SER A 197 -35.52 -27.80 -12.40
CA SER A 197 -34.50 -27.23 -11.48
C SER A 197 -33.15 -26.91 -12.14
N LEU A 198 -32.70 -27.68 -13.13
CA LEU A 198 -31.43 -27.42 -13.85
C LEU A 198 -31.58 -26.47 -15.05
N GLY A 199 -32.78 -26.35 -15.63
CA GLY A 199 -33.04 -25.47 -16.78
C GLY A 199 -32.96 -23.97 -16.45
N GLY A 200 -33.44 -23.58 -15.26
CA GLY A 200 -33.50 -22.17 -14.83
C GLY A 200 -32.12 -21.51 -14.68
N ARG A 201 -31.15 -22.20 -14.07
CA ARG A 201 -29.78 -21.66 -13.89
C ARG A 201 -29.01 -21.50 -15.20
N ASN A 202 -29.21 -22.41 -16.16
CA ASN A 202 -28.61 -22.30 -17.49
C ASN A 202 -29.26 -21.17 -18.31
N MET A 203 -30.57 -20.95 -18.14
CA MET A 203 -31.32 -19.87 -18.78
C MET A 203 -30.89 -18.49 -18.26
N GLU A 204 -30.77 -18.32 -16.94
CA GLU A 204 -30.26 -17.09 -16.31
C GLU A 204 -28.84 -16.77 -16.78
N LYS A 205 -27.98 -17.79 -16.89
CA LYS A 205 -26.61 -17.61 -17.38
C LYS A 205 -26.57 -17.14 -18.83
N HIS A 206 -27.36 -17.75 -19.72
CA HIS A 206 -27.47 -17.36 -21.13
C HIS A 206 -28.03 -15.93 -21.29
N MET A 207 -29.04 -15.58 -20.51
CA MET A 207 -29.58 -14.21 -20.45
C MET A 207 -28.48 -13.22 -20.05
N ASN A 208 -27.76 -13.52 -18.97
CA ASN A 208 -26.68 -12.66 -18.49
C ASN A 208 -25.51 -12.61 -19.49
N ASP A 209 -25.22 -13.67 -20.26
CA ASP A 209 -24.24 -13.63 -21.36
C ASP A 209 -24.66 -12.67 -22.48
N GLN A 210 -25.92 -12.69 -22.91
CA GLN A 210 -26.42 -11.78 -23.96
C GLN A 210 -26.43 -10.33 -23.50
N VAL A 211 -26.91 -10.07 -22.28
CA VAL A 211 -26.87 -8.73 -21.66
C VAL A 211 -25.43 -8.24 -21.61
N ARG A 212 -24.48 -9.09 -21.20
CA ARG A 212 -23.06 -8.71 -21.14
C ARG A 212 -22.45 -8.44 -22.50
N HIS A 213 -22.85 -9.18 -23.54
CA HIS A 213 -22.37 -8.91 -24.90
C HIS A 213 -22.78 -7.51 -25.38
N VAL A 214 -24.06 -7.16 -25.21
CA VAL A 214 -24.58 -5.84 -25.60
C VAL A 214 -23.96 -4.74 -24.73
N MET A 215 -23.98 -4.90 -23.40
CA MET A 215 -23.43 -3.91 -22.46
C MET A 215 -21.93 -3.72 -22.62
N GLY A 216 -21.19 -4.79 -22.88
CA GLY A 216 -19.75 -4.73 -23.15
C GLY A 216 -19.42 -3.95 -24.41
N ALA A 217 -20.23 -4.11 -25.46
CA ALA A 217 -20.08 -3.32 -26.68
C ALA A 217 -20.51 -1.85 -26.49
N LEU A 218 -21.51 -1.55 -25.66
CA LEU A 218 -21.92 -0.17 -25.37
C LEU A 218 -20.88 0.61 -24.56
N PHE A 219 -20.28 -0.05 -23.58
CA PHE A 219 -19.36 0.54 -22.61
C PHE A 219 -17.90 0.14 -22.85
N GLU A 220 -17.54 -0.26 -24.06
CA GLU A 220 -16.19 -0.73 -24.43
C GLU A 220 -15.07 0.21 -23.96
N SER A 221 -15.29 1.53 -24.09
CA SER A 221 -14.33 2.56 -23.71
C SER A 221 -14.20 2.80 -22.20
N LEU A 222 -15.11 2.27 -21.37
CA LEU A 222 -15.16 2.54 -19.93
C LEU A 222 -13.87 2.07 -19.21
N ASN A 223 -13.36 0.89 -19.55
CA ASN A 223 -12.17 0.33 -18.90
C ASN A 223 -10.93 1.21 -19.09
N ILE A 224 -10.76 1.81 -20.27
CA ILE A 224 -9.63 2.71 -20.57
C ILE A 224 -9.72 3.98 -19.71
N HIS A 225 -10.93 4.53 -19.57
CA HIS A 225 -11.16 5.71 -18.74
C HIS A 225 -10.95 5.45 -17.26
N LEU A 226 -11.39 4.29 -16.77
CA LEU A 226 -11.18 3.87 -15.38
C LEU A 226 -9.69 3.69 -15.08
N ASP A 227 -8.90 3.08 -15.99
CA ASP A 227 -7.44 3.00 -15.84
C ASP A 227 -6.78 4.38 -15.84
N SER A 228 -7.19 5.27 -16.74
CA SER A 228 -6.72 6.66 -16.79
C SER A 228 -7.00 7.41 -15.49
N PHE A 229 -8.22 7.27 -14.95
CA PHE A 229 -8.61 7.86 -13.68
C PHE A 229 -7.79 7.33 -12.50
N CYS A 230 -7.63 6.01 -12.38
CA CYS A 230 -6.80 5.41 -11.34
C CYS A 230 -5.36 5.91 -11.40
N ARG A 231 -4.77 5.99 -12.60
CA ARG A 231 -3.42 6.53 -12.78
C ARG A 231 -3.35 8.01 -12.42
N ALA A 232 -4.34 8.81 -12.79
CA ALA A 232 -4.37 10.23 -12.45
C ALA A 232 -4.42 10.46 -10.93
N VAL A 233 -5.24 9.69 -10.21
CA VAL A 233 -5.33 9.73 -8.74
C VAL A 233 -3.99 9.38 -8.08
N CYS A 234 -3.30 8.36 -8.59
CA CYS A 234 -2.02 7.91 -8.05
C CYS A 234 -0.81 8.75 -8.50
N ARG A 235 -0.93 9.55 -9.57
CA ARG A 235 0.19 10.29 -10.16
C ARG A 235 0.80 11.32 -9.21
N ASN A 236 -0.03 12.02 -8.44
CA ASN A 236 0.41 13.07 -7.53
C ASN A 236 0.82 12.51 -6.18
N ASN A 237 0.05 11.55 -5.68
CA ASN A 237 0.33 10.85 -4.44
C ASN A 237 0.08 9.34 -4.63
N PRO A 238 1.14 8.54 -4.80
CA PRO A 238 1.01 7.10 -4.98
C PRO A 238 0.26 6.39 -3.86
N SER A 239 0.27 6.92 -2.62
CA SER A 239 -0.45 6.31 -1.49
C SER A 239 -1.97 6.34 -1.65
N ASN A 240 -2.50 7.18 -2.55
CA ASN A 240 -3.94 7.24 -2.83
C ASN A 240 -4.48 5.89 -3.35
N VAL A 241 -3.61 5.01 -3.85
CA VAL A 241 -3.98 3.65 -4.25
C VAL A 241 -4.57 2.83 -3.09
N LEU A 242 -4.15 3.10 -1.84
CA LEU A 242 -4.69 2.44 -0.65
C LEU A 242 -6.18 2.73 -0.49
N LEU A 243 -6.55 4.01 -0.62
CA LEU A 243 -7.95 4.46 -0.53
C LEU A 243 -8.79 3.92 -1.69
N LEU A 244 -8.27 4.02 -2.92
CA LEU A 244 -8.92 3.44 -4.10
C LEU A 244 -9.20 1.96 -3.88
N PHE A 245 -8.23 1.21 -3.36
CA PHE A 245 -8.38 -0.22 -3.17
C PHE A 245 -9.48 -0.57 -2.16
N VAL A 246 -9.56 0.15 -1.03
CA VAL A 246 -10.57 -0.08 0.00
C VAL A 246 -11.98 0.28 -0.49
N ILE A 247 -12.18 1.49 -1.02
CA ILE A 247 -13.50 1.97 -1.47
C ILE A 247 -14.04 1.07 -2.58
N MET A 248 -13.20 0.75 -3.57
CA MET A 248 -13.62 -0.04 -4.74
C MET A 248 -13.94 -1.48 -4.37
N SER A 249 -13.15 -2.08 -3.49
CA SER A 249 -13.41 -3.45 -3.03
C SER A 249 -14.73 -3.54 -2.28
N LYS A 250 -15.02 -2.58 -1.39
CA LYS A 250 -16.30 -2.50 -0.67
C LYS A 250 -17.49 -2.37 -1.64
N LYS A 251 -17.35 -1.55 -2.68
CA LYS A 251 -18.44 -1.27 -3.64
C LYS A 251 -18.74 -2.44 -4.57
N VAL A 252 -17.73 -3.24 -4.95
CA VAL A 252 -17.93 -4.47 -5.76
C VAL A 252 -18.67 -5.56 -4.99
N LEU A 253 -18.67 -5.51 -3.66
CA LEU A 253 -19.31 -6.52 -2.81
C LEU A 253 -20.79 -6.21 -2.49
N LEU A 254 -21.28 -5.03 -2.87
CA LEU A 254 -22.68 -4.61 -2.67
C LEU A 254 -23.71 -5.22 -3.65
N PRO A 255 -23.41 -5.43 -4.95
CA PRO A 255 -24.39 -5.99 -5.89
C PRO A 255 -24.80 -7.42 -5.52
N GLN A 256 -26.11 -7.68 -5.51
CA GLN A 256 -26.69 -8.99 -5.18
C GLN A 256 -26.52 -10.04 -6.29
N ASP A 257 -26.22 -9.61 -7.53
CA ASP A 257 -25.99 -10.50 -8.67
C ASP A 257 -24.52 -10.47 -9.12
N PRO A 258 -23.72 -11.49 -8.76
CA PRO A 258 -22.32 -11.64 -9.18
C PRO A 258 -22.13 -11.74 -10.70
N SER A 259 -23.19 -12.09 -11.44
CA SER A 259 -23.14 -12.27 -12.90
C SER A 259 -23.60 -11.02 -13.68
N SER A 260 -23.99 -9.96 -12.99
CA SER A 260 -24.34 -8.68 -13.61
C SER A 260 -23.13 -8.02 -14.31
N TYR A 261 -23.40 -7.20 -15.32
CA TYR A 261 -22.35 -6.47 -16.04
C TYR A 261 -21.55 -5.54 -15.11
N PHE A 262 -22.22 -4.94 -14.13
CA PHE A 262 -21.61 -4.11 -13.09
C PHE A 262 -20.56 -4.90 -12.30
N SER A 263 -20.92 -6.07 -11.74
CA SER A 263 -20.03 -6.90 -10.92
C SER A 263 -18.77 -7.31 -11.68
N ILE A 264 -18.89 -7.70 -12.95
CA ILE A 264 -17.75 -8.12 -13.77
C ILE A 264 -16.84 -6.94 -14.14
N THR A 265 -17.42 -5.83 -14.58
CA THR A 265 -16.67 -4.64 -14.99
C THR A 265 -15.90 -4.05 -13.82
N PHE A 266 -16.56 -3.85 -12.69
CA PHE A 266 -15.91 -3.31 -11.51
C PHE A 266 -15.01 -4.32 -10.79
N GLY A 267 -15.28 -5.62 -10.90
CA GLY A 267 -14.34 -6.66 -10.49
C GLY A 267 -13.02 -6.58 -11.26
N SER A 268 -13.09 -6.38 -12.58
CA SER A 268 -11.90 -6.16 -13.43
C SER A 268 -11.12 -4.91 -13.04
N LEU A 269 -11.82 -3.83 -12.67
CA LEU A 269 -11.20 -2.62 -12.14
C LEU A 269 -10.52 -2.85 -10.78
N VAL A 270 -11.11 -3.62 -9.86
CA VAL A 270 -10.47 -3.96 -8.59
C VAL A 270 -9.17 -4.73 -8.83
N VAL A 271 -9.11 -5.63 -9.83
CA VAL A 271 -7.87 -6.31 -10.23
C VAL A 271 -6.82 -5.31 -10.72
N LEU A 272 -7.20 -4.33 -11.55
CA LEU A 272 -6.31 -3.28 -12.01
C LEU A 272 -5.75 -2.45 -10.85
N ILE A 273 -6.62 -2.03 -9.92
CA ILE A 273 -6.23 -1.24 -8.74
C ILE A 273 -5.31 -2.06 -7.84
N LYS A 274 -5.58 -3.36 -7.67
CA LYS A 274 -4.68 -4.26 -6.93
C LYS A 274 -3.30 -4.28 -7.56
N ARG A 275 -3.20 -4.38 -8.89
CA ARG A 275 -1.89 -4.32 -9.57
C ARG A 275 -1.14 -3.01 -9.29
N GLN A 276 -1.87 -1.89 -9.21
CA GLN A 276 -1.27 -0.60 -8.83
C GLN A 276 -0.87 -0.58 -7.35
N PHE A 277 -1.65 -1.18 -6.46
CA PHE A 277 -1.31 -1.37 -5.06
C PHE A 277 0.01 -2.14 -4.92
N ASP A 278 0.16 -3.28 -5.61
CA ASP A 278 1.39 -4.07 -5.60
C ASP A 278 2.59 -3.27 -6.09
N THR A 279 2.41 -2.53 -7.18
CA THR A 279 3.46 -1.68 -7.76
C THR A 279 3.92 -0.62 -6.76
N PHE A 280 2.97 0.00 -6.06
CA PHE A 280 3.24 0.97 -5.01
C PHE A 280 3.95 0.34 -3.81
N ILE A 281 3.49 -0.82 -3.31
CA ILE A 281 4.15 -1.51 -2.19
C ILE A 281 5.59 -1.91 -2.57
N ASN A 282 5.81 -2.41 -3.78
CA ASN A 282 7.16 -2.74 -4.26
C ASN A 282 8.07 -1.51 -4.33
N MET A 283 7.53 -0.35 -4.73
CA MET A 283 8.27 0.92 -4.71
C MET A 283 8.65 1.33 -3.28
N GLU A 284 7.71 1.26 -2.32
CA GLU A 284 8.00 1.56 -0.90
C GLU A 284 9.05 0.59 -0.31
N CYS A 285 8.96 -0.71 -0.61
CA CYS A 285 9.99 -1.69 -0.23
C CYS A 285 11.37 -1.30 -0.76
N ALA A 286 11.46 -0.91 -2.03
CA ALA A 286 12.72 -0.45 -2.61
C ALA A 286 13.28 0.76 -1.84
N GLN A 287 12.44 1.73 -1.50
CA GLN A 287 12.84 2.92 -0.74
C GLN A 287 13.23 2.65 0.73
N TYR A 288 12.64 1.64 1.37
CA TYR A 288 13.00 1.26 2.75
C TYR A 288 14.32 0.50 2.83
N SER A 289 14.62 -0.30 1.80
CA SER A 289 15.90 -1.02 1.70
C SER A 289 17.02 -0.18 1.08
N GLU A 290 16.72 1.03 0.62
CA GLU A 290 17.69 1.91 -0.01
C GLU A 290 18.58 2.60 1.03
N VAL A 291 19.88 2.41 0.89
CA VAL A 291 20.89 3.04 1.75
C VAL A 291 21.91 3.75 0.89
N ARG A 292 21.90 5.09 0.93
CA ARG A 292 22.84 5.93 0.18
C ARG A 292 23.80 6.62 1.15
N ILE A 293 24.96 6.01 1.37
CA ILE A 293 26.05 6.59 2.15
C ILE A 293 27.22 6.82 1.21
N VAL A 294 27.48 8.09 0.90
CA VAL A 294 28.49 8.51 -0.08
C VAL A 294 29.79 9.00 0.55
N LYS A 295 29.79 9.28 1.86
CA LYS A 295 30.95 9.79 2.61
C LYS A 295 31.11 9.04 3.92
N LYS A 296 32.35 8.88 4.38
CA LYS A 296 32.66 8.16 5.63
C LYS A 296 31.99 8.81 6.84
N THR A 297 30.92 8.19 7.35
CA THR A 297 30.01 8.78 8.34
C THR A 297 29.60 7.74 9.39
N ARG A 298 29.28 8.19 10.59
CA ARG A 298 28.67 7.35 11.62
C ARG A 298 27.21 7.11 11.28
N ILE A 299 26.78 5.87 11.36
CA ILE A 299 25.39 5.50 11.10
C ILE A 299 24.69 5.41 12.45
N GLY A 300 23.59 6.15 12.60
CA GLY A 300 22.69 6.05 13.74
C GLY A 300 21.42 5.31 13.35
N ILE A 301 20.30 5.70 13.96
CA ILE A 301 18.98 5.15 13.65
C ILE A 301 18.56 5.53 12.23
N LEU A 302 18.13 4.55 11.44
CA LEU A 302 17.76 4.72 10.05
C LEU A 302 16.38 5.38 9.93
N PRO A 303 16.22 6.44 9.11
CA PRO A 303 14.93 7.09 8.88
C PRO A 303 13.86 6.19 8.26
N SER A 304 14.24 5.07 7.65
CA SER A 304 13.29 4.08 7.11
C SER A 304 12.37 3.51 8.18
N ILE A 305 12.83 3.36 9.43
CA ILE A 305 12.02 2.81 10.54
C ILE A 305 10.87 3.77 10.88
N ALA A 306 11.17 5.07 11.06
CA ALA A 306 10.14 6.08 11.31
C ALA A 306 9.17 6.28 10.13
N ARG A 307 9.68 6.19 8.90
CA ARG A 307 8.85 6.23 7.68
C ARG A 307 7.90 5.03 7.60
N PHE A 308 8.39 3.83 7.88
CA PHE A 308 7.59 2.61 7.98
C PHE A 308 6.48 2.76 9.03
N ALA A 309 6.79 3.23 10.24
CA ALA A 309 5.79 3.47 11.28
C ALA A 309 4.69 4.44 10.81
N SER A 310 5.09 5.53 10.18
CA SER A 310 4.17 6.54 9.65
C SER A 310 3.28 5.97 8.54
N PHE A 311 3.84 5.11 7.67
CA PHE A 311 3.07 4.39 6.66
C PHE A 311 2.04 3.45 7.30
N VAL A 312 2.45 2.61 8.26
CA VAL A 312 1.58 1.64 8.93
C VAL A 312 0.42 2.35 9.61
N ARG A 313 0.66 3.43 10.37
CA ARG A 313 -0.41 4.20 11.04
C ARG A 313 -1.45 4.75 10.04
N ARG A 314 -0.99 5.30 8.90
CA ARG A 314 -1.90 5.76 7.84
C ARG A 314 -2.68 4.60 7.20
N ALA A 315 -2.01 3.51 6.90
CA ALA A 315 -2.64 2.35 6.28
C ALA A 315 -3.69 1.70 7.19
N GLU A 316 -3.43 1.59 8.50
CA GLU A 316 -4.41 1.09 9.47
C GLU A 316 -5.66 1.97 9.56
N SER A 317 -5.49 3.30 9.50
CA SER A 317 -6.63 4.23 9.45
C SER A 317 -7.47 4.06 8.16
N ILE A 318 -6.84 3.78 7.02
CA ILE A 318 -7.55 3.60 5.75
C ILE A 318 -8.25 2.22 5.68
N PHE A 319 -7.64 1.19 6.24
CA PHE A 319 -8.13 -0.20 6.18
C PHE A 319 -8.97 -0.61 7.40
N GLU A 320 -9.43 0.37 8.18
CA GLU A 320 -10.33 0.11 9.30
C GLU A 320 -11.59 -0.63 8.79
N ASN A 321 -11.83 -1.83 9.32
CA ASN A 321 -12.92 -2.72 8.92
C ASN A 321 -12.95 -3.09 7.42
N ALA A 322 -11.82 -3.02 6.71
CA ALA A 322 -11.74 -3.36 5.29
C ALA A 322 -11.74 -4.88 5.06
N GLU A 323 -12.57 -5.37 4.13
CA GLU A 323 -12.69 -6.79 3.78
C GLU A 323 -11.41 -7.37 3.15
N ARG A 324 -10.55 -6.51 2.57
CA ARG A 324 -9.29 -6.88 1.89
C ARG A 324 -8.04 -6.74 2.77
N ARG A 325 -8.20 -6.82 4.09
CA ARG A 325 -7.09 -6.68 5.06
C ARG A 325 -5.93 -7.65 4.80
N THR A 326 -6.20 -8.86 4.30
CA THR A 326 -5.17 -9.86 3.99
C THR A 326 -4.14 -9.43 2.94
N ASP A 327 -4.52 -8.56 1.99
CA ASP A 327 -3.59 -7.97 1.02
C ASP A 327 -2.64 -6.97 1.71
N LEU A 328 -3.13 -6.21 2.69
CA LEU A 328 -2.34 -5.26 3.49
C LEU A 328 -1.38 -5.98 4.45
N GLU A 329 -1.82 -7.07 5.08
CA GLU A 329 -0.96 -7.87 5.98
C GLU A 329 0.24 -8.47 5.24
N LYS A 330 0.03 -8.94 3.99
CA LYS A 330 1.13 -9.36 3.11
C LYS A 330 2.07 -8.21 2.76
N ALA A 331 1.53 -7.01 2.51
CA ALA A 331 2.33 -5.83 2.25
C ALA A 331 3.19 -5.45 3.47
N TYR A 332 2.63 -5.51 4.68
CA TYR A 332 3.38 -5.27 5.92
C TYR A 332 4.56 -6.20 6.11
N TYR A 333 4.38 -7.50 5.84
CA TYR A 333 5.48 -8.46 5.85
C TYR A 333 6.62 -8.02 4.93
N ASN A 334 6.30 -7.68 3.68
CA ASN A 334 7.30 -7.27 2.68
C ASN A 334 8.00 -5.96 3.07
N LEU A 335 7.25 -4.97 3.55
CA LEU A 335 7.79 -3.68 3.98
C LEU A 335 8.70 -3.82 5.20
N CYS A 336 8.30 -4.60 6.20
CA CYS A 336 9.13 -4.87 7.37
C CYS A 336 10.43 -5.59 6.97
N ARG A 337 10.35 -6.58 6.08
CA ARG A 337 11.53 -7.25 5.52
C ARG A 337 12.46 -6.27 4.81
N ALA A 338 11.90 -5.36 4.00
CA ALA A 338 12.69 -4.34 3.32
C ALA A 338 13.41 -3.37 4.28
N VAL A 339 12.79 -3.04 5.42
CA VAL A 339 13.46 -2.28 6.50
C VAL A 339 14.63 -3.08 7.06
N CYS A 340 14.45 -4.37 7.37
CA CYS A 340 15.53 -5.25 7.83
C CYS A 340 16.69 -5.32 6.81
N ASP A 341 16.38 -5.45 5.52
CA ASP A 341 17.38 -5.45 4.45
C ASP A 341 18.14 -4.11 4.39
N GLY A 342 17.44 -2.99 4.62
CA GLY A 342 18.05 -1.66 4.75
C GLY A 342 19.04 -1.59 5.91
N ILE A 343 18.68 -2.14 7.08
CA ILE A 343 19.57 -2.22 8.25
C ILE A 343 20.83 -3.03 7.91
N GLN A 344 20.67 -4.19 7.27
CA GLN A 344 21.81 -5.03 6.88
C GLN A 344 22.73 -4.33 5.88
N LYS A 345 22.17 -3.68 4.84
CA LYS A 345 22.94 -2.90 3.85
C LYS A 345 23.68 -1.73 4.48
N ALA A 346 23.05 -1.03 5.43
CA ALA A 346 23.71 0.06 6.17
C ALA A 346 24.88 -0.46 7.01
N ALA A 347 24.69 -1.56 7.73
CA ALA A 347 25.72 -2.17 8.55
C ALA A 347 26.89 -2.77 7.75
N ALA A 348 26.65 -3.19 6.50
CA ALA A 348 27.67 -3.69 5.58
C ALA A 348 28.32 -2.58 4.72
N ASN A 349 27.91 -1.32 4.88
CA ASN A 349 28.37 -0.25 4.01
C ASN A 349 29.86 0.08 4.27
N PRO A 350 30.74 0.07 3.24
CA PRO A 350 32.17 0.36 3.39
C PRO A 350 32.50 1.77 3.90
N TYR A 351 31.57 2.71 3.76
CA TYR A 351 31.71 4.07 4.26
C TYR A 351 31.22 4.24 5.71
N SER A 352 30.73 3.18 6.36
CA SER A 352 30.38 3.24 7.79
C SER A 352 31.61 3.47 8.67
N LYS A 353 31.55 4.45 9.57
CA LYS A 353 32.50 4.61 10.69
C LYS A 353 32.06 3.86 11.96
N SER A 354 30.82 3.38 11.99
CA SER A 354 30.25 2.65 13.13
C SER A 354 30.53 1.15 12.98
N PRO A 355 30.83 0.41 14.07
CA PRO A 355 30.95 -1.04 14.01
C PRO A 355 29.68 -1.70 13.46
N SER A 356 29.81 -2.73 12.64
CA SER A 356 28.67 -3.37 11.98
C SER A 356 27.62 -3.86 12.99
N SER A 357 28.06 -4.52 14.07
CA SER A 357 27.18 -5.00 15.15
C SER A 357 26.39 -3.87 15.82
N VAL A 358 27.01 -2.70 16.03
CA VAL A 358 26.36 -1.52 16.62
C VAL A 358 25.24 -0.99 15.74
N VAL A 359 25.51 -0.83 14.44
CA VAL A 359 24.49 -0.40 13.48
C VAL A 359 23.31 -1.36 13.51
N LYS A 360 23.57 -2.67 13.57
CA LYS A 360 22.50 -3.69 13.60
C LYS A 360 21.69 -3.63 14.89
N PHE A 361 22.31 -3.78 16.07
CA PHE A 361 21.53 -3.91 17.30
C PHE A 361 20.79 -2.61 17.66
N GLU A 362 21.34 -1.42 17.38
CA GLU A 362 20.61 -0.17 17.66
C GLU A 362 19.38 -0.03 16.76
N ASN A 363 19.51 -0.37 15.47
CA ASN A 363 18.39 -0.28 14.54
C ASN A 363 17.36 -1.42 14.73
N PHE A 364 17.79 -2.63 15.08
CA PHE A 364 16.85 -3.72 15.41
C PHE A 364 16.12 -3.47 16.74
N HIS A 365 16.78 -2.82 17.71
CA HIS A 365 16.11 -2.36 18.93
C HIS A 365 15.05 -1.30 18.62
N GLU A 366 15.37 -0.29 17.82
CA GLU A 366 14.40 0.72 17.40
C GLU A 366 13.22 0.11 16.63
N LEU A 367 13.51 -0.84 15.72
CA LEU A 367 12.47 -1.57 15.00
C LEU A 367 11.59 -2.39 15.96
N TYR A 368 12.19 -3.06 16.95
CA TYR A 368 11.44 -3.78 17.98
C TYR A 368 10.51 -2.85 18.78
N LEU A 369 10.99 -1.68 19.21
CA LEU A 369 10.18 -0.68 19.91
C LEU A 369 9.04 -0.18 19.02
N THR A 370 9.35 0.17 17.78
CA THR A 370 8.37 0.61 16.78
C THR A 370 7.27 -0.43 16.57
N LEU A 371 7.64 -1.70 16.36
CA LEU A 371 6.66 -2.80 16.19
C LEU A 371 5.84 -3.05 17.47
N SER A 372 6.45 -2.85 18.65
CA SER A 372 5.75 -2.96 19.94
C SER A 372 4.74 -1.84 20.16
N GLU A 373 5.01 -0.64 19.65
CA GLU A 373 4.09 0.51 19.68
C GLU A 373 2.93 0.32 18.70
N LEU A 374 3.23 -0.11 17.47
CA LEU A 374 2.23 -0.27 16.41
C LEU A 374 1.22 -1.39 16.69
N LYS A 375 1.62 -2.46 17.41
CA LYS A 375 0.76 -3.58 17.83
C LYS A 375 0.00 -4.27 16.68
N ILE A 376 0.63 -4.42 15.52
CA ILE A 376 0.05 -5.12 14.37
C ILE A 376 0.22 -6.63 14.54
N GLN A 377 -0.89 -7.38 14.69
CA GLN A 377 -0.87 -8.82 14.98
C GLN A 377 -0.07 -9.64 13.95
N CYS A 378 -0.25 -9.36 12.66
CA CYS A 378 0.45 -10.11 11.60
C CYS A 378 1.98 -9.90 11.57
N LEU A 379 2.50 -8.94 12.35
CA LEU A 379 3.93 -8.65 12.51
C LEU A 379 4.51 -9.13 13.85
N ASP A 380 3.75 -9.90 14.64
CA ASP A 380 4.22 -10.37 15.95
C ASP A 380 5.48 -11.22 15.88
N GLN A 381 5.63 -12.04 14.83
CA GLN A 381 6.83 -12.84 14.63
C GLN A 381 8.04 -11.94 14.33
N GLN A 382 7.88 -10.94 13.47
CA GLN A 382 8.89 -9.98 13.06
C GLN A 382 9.34 -9.12 14.23
N ARG A 383 8.43 -8.80 15.15
CA ARG A 383 8.76 -8.15 16.42
C ARG A 383 9.66 -9.04 17.28
N LYS A 384 9.34 -10.33 17.41
CA LYS A 384 10.19 -11.30 18.14
C LYS A 384 11.55 -11.48 17.47
N ASP A 385 11.56 -11.58 16.14
CA ASP A 385 12.79 -11.71 15.34
C ASP A 385 13.68 -10.47 15.50
N ALA A 386 13.12 -9.26 15.46
CA ALA A 386 13.86 -8.02 15.70
C ALA A 386 14.48 -7.99 17.10
N LYS A 387 13.76 -8.47 18.13
CA LYS A 387 14.31 -8.61 19.48
C LYS A 387 15.47 -9.61 19.52
N ALA A 388 15.32 -10.78 18.89
CA ALA A 388 16.35 -11.81 18.84
C ALA A 388 17.60 -11.34 18.08
N LEU A 389 17.43 -10.69 16.92
CA LEU A 389 18.53 -10.12 16.13
C LEU A 389 19.27 -9.01 16.88
N LYS A 390 18.55 -8.20 17.66
CA LYS A 390 19.17 -7.23 18.56
C LYS A 390 20.07 -7.95 19.59
N GLU A 391 19.55 -8.96 20.28
CA GLU A 391 20.30 -9.73 21.30
C GLU A 391 21.52 -10.43 20.69
N GLU A 392 21.36 -11.11 19.55
CA GLU A 392 22.45 -11.76 18.81
C GLU A 392 23.58 -10.77 18.45
N HIS A 393 23.23 -9.57 17.99
CA HIS A 393 24.22 -8.58 17.58
C HIS A 393 24.85 -7.83 18.76
N ILE A 394 24.16 -7.72 19.91
CA ILE A 394 24.80 -7.30 21.16
C ILE A 394 25.84 -8.34 21.57
N ASP A 395 25.48 -9.62 21.60
CA ASP A 395 26.40 -10.71 21.93
C ASP A 395 27.64 -10.74 21.02
N ALA A 396 27.44 -10.54 19.71
CA ALA A 396 28.54 -10.46 18.75
C ALA A 396 29.46 -9.26 19.02
N TYR A 397 28.89 -8.09 19.33
CA TYR A 397 29.66 -6.89 19.69
C TYR A 397 30.45 -7.09 20.99
N VAL A 398 29.81 -7.66 22.01
CA VAL A 398 30.46 -7.99 23.29
C VAL A 398 31.64 -8.92 23.02
N LYS A 399 31.46 -10.05 22.32
CA LYS A 399 32.55 -10.99 22.02
C LYS A 399 33.73 -10.35 21.27
N GLU A 400 33.47 -9.44 20.33
CA GLU A 400 34.51 -8.75 19.55
C GLU A 400 35.36 -7.77 20.40
N PHE A 401 34.72 -7.03 21.32
CA PHE A 401 35.39 -5.96 22.08
C PHE A 401 35.89 -6.41 23.46
N MET A 402 35.41 -7.52 23.98
CA MET A 402 35.78 -8.07 25.28
C MET A 402 37.20 -8.64 25.35
N GLY A 403 37.79 -9.06 24.24
CA GLY A 403 39.16 -9.60 24.24
C GLY A 403 40.29 -8.57 24.36
N ARG A 404 39.95 -7.27 24.46
CA ARG A 404 40.95 -6.19 24.47
C ARG A 404 41.57 -5.91 25.85
N PRO A 405 40.82 -5.88 26.97
CA PRO A 405 41.39 -5.56 28.29
C PRO A 405 42.33 -6.64 28.83
N LEU A 406 42.15 -7.91 28.46
CA LEU A 406 42.94 -9.06 28.91
C LEU A 406 43.69 -9.74 27.76
N LYS A 407 44.09 -8.98 26.74
CA LYS A 407 44.54 -9.56 25.45
C LYS A 407 45.69 -10.57 25.58
N GLU A 408 46.69 -10.31 26.43
CA GLU A 408 47.85 -11.20 26.57
C GLU A 408 47.47 -12.47 27.36
N ILE A 409 46.67 -12.33 28.42
CA ILE A 409 46.07 -13.45 29.16
C ILE A 409 45.21 -14.32 28.24
N GLN A 410 44.34 -13.69 27.43
CA GLN A 410 43.52 -14.40 26.46
C GLN A 410 44.38 -15.17 25.47
N THR A 411 45.39 -14.52 24.88
CA THR A 411 46.29 -15.15 23.91
C THR A 411 47.01 -16.35 24.52
N PHE A 412 47.45 -16.24 25.77
CA PHE A 412 48.09 -17.36 26.49
C PHE A 412 47.13 -18.55 26.66
N PHE A 413 45.92 -18.32 27.16
CA PHE A 413 44.94 -19.39 27.38
C PHE A 413 44.37 -19.97 26.08
N ASP A 414 44.18 -19.17 25.03
CA ASP A 414 43.80 -19.66 23.71
C ASP A 414 44.89 -20.61 23.16
N ASN A 415 46.18 -20.29 23.36
CA ASN A 415 47.28 -21.17 22.97
C ASN A 415 47.36 -22.46 23.81
N VAL A 416 47.06 -22.37 25.11
CA VAL A 416 46.94 -23.55 25.99
C VAL A 416 45.79 -24.45 25.53
N ASN A 417 44.61 -23.88 25.27
CA ASN A 417 43.45 -24.63 24.79
C ASN A 417 43.73 -25.28 23.42
N ASN A 418 44.35 -24.55 22.49
CA ASN A 418 44.80 -25.12 21.20
C ASN A 418 45.80 -26.28 21.38
N ALA A 419 46.69 -26.19 22.37
CA ALA A 419 47.63 -27.26 22.67
C ALA A 419 46.91 -28.52 23.19
N ILE A 420 45.87 -28.35 24.00
CA ILE A 420 45.04 -29.45 24.51
C ILE A 420 44.19 -30.05 23.38
N GLU A 421 43.44 -29.24 22.66
CA GLU A 421 42.43 -29.69 21.69
C GLU A 421 43.02 -30.16 20.37
N LEU A 422 43.97 -29.42 19.79
CA LEU A 422 44.50 -29.70 18.46
C LEU A 422 45.74 -30.59 18.49
N ARG A 423 46.59 -30.43 19.51
CA ARG A 423 47.82 -31.22 19.64
C ARG A 423 47.65 -32.42 20.58
N GLY A 424 46.50 -32.56 21.23
CA GLY A 424 46.17 -33.70 22.10
C GLY A 424 47.01 -33.76 23.37
N ILE A 425 47.61 -32.65 23.80
CA ILE A 425 48.44 -32.60 25.00
C ILE A 425 47.53 -32.74 26.21
N ARG A 426 47.89 -33.62 27.14
CA ARG A 426 47.07 -33.82 28.34
C ARG A 426 47.13 -32.57 29.24
N PRO A 427 46.02 -32.15 29.86
CA PRO A 427 46.00 -30.92 30.66
C PRO A 427 47.09 -30.87 31.75
N ASP A 428 47.39 -31.99 32.40
CA ASP A 428 48.44 -32.14 33.42
C ASP A 428 49.87 -31.99 32.86
N GLU A 429 50.06 -32.17 31.54
CA GLU A 429 51.36 -32.06 30.88
C GLU A 429 51.69 -30.63 30.42
N ILE A 430 50.68 -29.75 30.36
CA ILE A 430 50.83 -28.36 29.87
C ILE A 430 51.92 -27.61 30.63
N SER A 431 51.96 -27.76 31.96
CA SER A 431 52.91 -27.03 32.82
C SER A 431 54.39 -27.39 32.57
N TYR A 432 54.68 -28.50 31.89
CA TYR A 432 56.04 -28.92 31.52
C TYR A 432 56.49 -28.35 30.18
N GLN A 433 55.58 -27.79 29.37
CA GLN A 433 55.96 -27.15 28.12
C GLN A 433 56.58 -25.78 28.41
N GLN A 434 57.76 -25.51 27.84
CA GLN A 434 58.50 -24.28 28.13
C GLN A 434 57.66 -23.01 27.91
N GLN A 435 56.89 -22.98 26.81
CA GLN A 435 56.01 -21.86 26.42
C GLN A 435 54.74 -21.72 27.29
N PHE A 436 54.38 -22.74 28.06
CA PHE A 436 53.24 -22.75 28.99
C PHE A 436 53.70 -23.07 30.41
N SER A 437 54.94 -22.73 30.75
CA SER A 437 55.49 -23.05 32.06
C SER A 437 54.82 -22.18 33.14
N ARG A 438 54.90 -22.64 34.40
CA ARG A 438 54.44 -21.85 35.57
C ARG A 438 55.06 -20.45 35.64
N ILE A 439 56.29 -20.30 35.16
CA ILE A 439 57.01 -19.02 35.14
C ILE A 439 56.37 -18.10 34.09
N GLU A 440 56.09 -18.62 32.89
CA GLU A 440 55.48 -17.83 31.83
C GLU A 440 54.04 -17.43 32.19
N LEU A 441 53.25 -18.34 32.78
CA LEU A 441 51.92 -18.01 33.27
C LEU A 441 51.96 -16.87 34.31
N LYS A 442 52.85 -16.93 35.31
CA LYS A 442 53.00 -15.86 36.31
C LYS A 442 53.40 -14.52 35.67
N LYS A 443 54.26 -14.57 34.66
CA LYS A 443 54.70 -13.38 33.92
C LYS A 443 53.56 -12.73 33.13
N VAL A 444 52.71 -13.53 32.49
CA VAL A 444 51.53 -13.02 31.76
C VAL A 444 50.50 -12.43 32.73
N ILE A 445 50.29 -13.05 33.90
CA ILE A 445 49.36 -12.52 34.91
C ILE A 445 49.86 -11.18 35.47
N SER A 446 51.16 -11.05 35.77
CA SER A 446 51.71 -9.84 36.38
C SER A 446 51.69 -8.61 35.45
N GLN A 447 51.54 -8.82 34.14
CA GLN A 447 51.34 -7.75 33.16
C GLN A 447 49.93 -7.12 33.23
N HIS A 448 48.98 -7.77 33.91
CA HIS A 448 47.59 -7.34 34.01
C HIS A 448 47.11 -7.22 35.48
N PRO A 449 47.74 -6.35 36.29
CA PRO A 449 47.26 -6.10 37.66
C PRO A 449 45.87 -5.45 37.63
N GLY A 450 45.10 -5.61 38.71
CA GLY A 450 43.71 -5.11 38.79
C GLY A 450 43.53 -3.62 38.45
N LYS A 451 44.54 -2.77 38.73
CA LYS A 451 44.53 -1.35 38.32
C LYS A 451 44.54 -1.15 36.80
N GLU A 452 45.35 -1.91 36.08
CA GLU A 452 45.42 -1.85 34.60
C GLU A 452 44.15 -2.43 33.98
N VAL A 453 43.61 -3.50 34.58
CA VAL A 453 42.31 -4.07 34.16
C VAL A 453 41.19 -3.04 34.31
N LYS A 454 41.09 -2.39 35.47
CA LYS A 454 40.10 -1.31 35.71
C LYS A 454 40.23 -0.17 34.70
N LYS A 455 41.45 0.31 34.46
CA LYS A 455 41.74 1.36 33.47
C LYS A 455 41.35 0.92 32.04
N GLY A 456 41.58 -0.35 31.69
CA GLY A 456 41.13 -0.93 30.44
C GLY A 456 39.61 -0.95 30.30
N LEU A 457 38.90 -1.28 31.38
CA LEU A 457 37.43 -1.24 31.44
C LEU A 457 36.89 0.20 31.32
N GLU A 458 37.50 1.19 31.97
CA GLU A 458 37.13 2.62 31.83
C GLU A 458 37.27 3.11 30.38
N GLN A 459 38.37 2.74 29.71
CA GLN A 459 38.57 3.06 28.30
C GLN A 459 37.56 2.35 27.39
N LEU A 460 37.23 1.10 27.72
CA LEU A 460 36.22 0.33 27.00
C LEU A 460 34.84 0.96 27.14
N TYR A 461 34.43 1.38 28.35
CA TYR A 461 33.18 2.08 28.60
C TYR A 461 33.04 3.34 27.73
N LYS A 462 34.03 4.23 27.79
CA LYS A 462 34.08 5.46 26.96
C LYS A 462 34.02 5.15 25.46
N LYS A 463 34.59 4.03 25.04
CA LYS A 463 34.55 3.59 23.64
C LYS A 463 33.17 3.09 23.23
N ILE A 464 32.48 2.34 24.08
CA ILE A 464 31.10 1.88 23.84
C ILE A 464 30.17 3.09 23.76
N GLU A 465 30.23 3.97 24.75
CA GLU A 465 29.46 5.22 24.80
C GLU A 465 29.67 6.04 23.52
N LYS A 466 30.93 6.16 23.06
CA LYS A 466 31.26 6.85 21.81
C LYS A 466 30.80 6.11 20.55
N ASN A 467 30.57 4.80 20.58
CA ASN A 467 30.12 4.03 19.41
C ASN A 467 28.61 4.10 19.21
N LEU A 468 27.86 4.15 20.31
CA LEU A 468 26.40 4.23 20.34
C LEU A 468 25.88 5.62 19.94
N VAL A 469 24.59 5.70 19.63
CA VAL A 469 23.88 6.98 19.46
C VAL A 469 23.83 7.73 20.82
N PRO A 470 23.85 9.08 20.84
CA PRO A 470 23.74 9.83 22.08
C PRO A 470 22.50 9.45 22.89
N ASN A 471 22.64 9.30 24.21
CA ASN A 471 21.57 8.88 25.14
C ASN A 471 20.92 7.53 24.78
N SER A 472 21.68 6.62 24.14
CA SER A 472 21.18 5.29 23.79
C SER A 472 20.72 4.51 25.03
N SER A 473 19.48 4.03 25.02
CA SER A 473 18.93 3.18 26.09
C SER A 473 19.65 1.83 26.22
N LEU A 474 20.50 1.48 25.24
CA LEU A 474 21.24 0.22 25.22
C LEU A 474 22.60 0.28 25.90
N LEU A 475 23.11 1.47 26.27
CA LEU A 475 24.43 1.58 26.89
C LEU A 475 24.56 0.69 28.14
N GLN A 476 23.60 0.80 29.06
CA GLN A 476 23.58 0.00 30.29
C GLN A 476 23.35 -1.49 30.03
N VAL A 477 22.56 -1.82 29.00
CA VAL A 477 22.30 -3.22 28.59
C VAL A 477 23.59 -3.86 28.08
N VAL A 478 24.27 -3.21 27.12
CA VAL A 478 25.54 -3.68 26.57
C VAL A 478 26.61 -3.75 27.66
N TRP A 479 26.64 -2.77 28.58
CA TRP A 479 27.60 -2.77 29.69
C TRP A 479 27.41 -3.94 30.65
N ARG A 480 26.16 -4.28 30.98
CA ARG A 480 25.83 -5.46 31.78
C ARG A 480 26.19 -6.76 31.06
N ASP A 481 25.90 -6.88 29.77
CA ASP A 481 26.23 -8.08 29.01
C ASP A 481 27.76 -8.25 28.89
N MET A 482 28.50 -7.14 28.80
CA MET A 482 29.97 -7.14 28.93
C MET A 482 30.43 -7.62 30.30
N GLN A 483 29.81 -7.15 31.38
CA GLN A 483 30.14 -7.59 32.74
C GLN A 483 29.99 -9.12 32.87
N GLU A 484 28.84 -9.67 32.44
CA GLU A 484 28.57 -11.10 32.50
C GLU A 484 29.59 -11.90 31.69
N GLN A 485 29.92 -11.42 30.48
CA GLN A 485 30.91 -12.09 29.64
C GLN A 485 32.33 -12.00 30.22
N PHE A 486 32.69 -10.91 30.92
CA PHE A 486 33.98 -10.77 31.60
C PHE A 486 34.11 -11.78 32.73
N ILE A 487 33.06 -11.92 33.53
CA ILE A 487 32.99 -12.86 34.64
C ILE A 487 33.12 -14.30 34.15
N LYS A 488 32.43 -14.64 33.04
CA LYS A 488 32.56 -15.95 32.39
C LYS A 488 34.00 -16.23 31.93
N GLN A 489 34.66 -15.25 31.32
CA GLN A 489 36.06 -15.39 30.88
C GLN A 489 37.03 -15.62 32.05
N ILE A 490 36.91 -14.83 33.13
CA ILE A 490 37.77 -15.00 34.32
C ILE A 490 37.54 -16.36 34.98
N SER A 491 36.28 -16.81 35.05
CA SER A 491 35.93 -18.12 35.59
C SER A 491 36.53 -19.24 34.75
N GLU A 492 36.52 -19.11 33.42
CA GLU A 492 37.15 -20.07 32.50
C GLU A 492 38.67 -20.10 32.64
N TYR A 493 39.33 -18.95 32.74
CA TYR A 493 40.77 -18.90 33.00
C TYR A 493 41.14 -19.56 34.32
N ASN A 494 40.39 -19.30 35.40
CA ASN A 494 40.60 -19.97 36.69
C ASN A 494 40.39 -21.49 36.60
N ARG A 495 39.44 -21.96 35.78
CA ARG A 495 39.22 -23.39 35.51
C ARG A 495 40.43 -24.01 34.78
N VAL A 496 40.96 -23.34 33.77
CA VAL A 496 42.14 -23.80 33.03
C VAL A 496 43.37 -23.82 33.92
N ILE A 497 43.58 -22.80 34.76
CA ILE A 497 44.68 -22.75 35.73
C ILE A 497 44.60 -23.94 36.70
N SER A 498 43.41 -24.16 37.30
CA SER A 498 43.19 -25.23 38.26
C SER A 498 43.44 -26.62 37.67
N THR A 499 43.13 -26.79 36.38
CA THR A 499 43.28 -28.07 35.67
C THR A 499 44.72 -28.30 35.20
N CYS A 500 45.36 -27.29 34.61
CA CYS A 500 46.66 -27.44 33.95
C CYS A 500 47.86 -27.19 34.88
N TYR A 501 47.63 -26.51 36.01
CA TYR A 501 48.67 -26.12 36.97
C TYR A 501 48.30 -26.51 38.42
N PRO A 502 47.98 -27.79 38.69
CA PRO A 502 47.57 -28.23 40.02
C PRO A 502 48.67 -27.98 41.06
N GLY A 503 48.28 -27.58 42.27
CA GLY A 503 49.19 -27.32 43.39
C GLY A 503 50.11 -26.10 43.23
N SER A 504 49.97 -25.32 42.15
CA SER A 504 50.85 -24.18 41.86
C SER A 504 50.58 -22.93 42.69
N LYS A 505 49.39 -22.84 43.33
CA LYS A 505 48.88 -21.64 44.01
C LYS A 505 48.96 -20.37 43.16
N ILE A 506 48.83 -20.52 41.84
CA ILE A 506 48.76 -19.40 40.90
C ILE A 506 47.28 -19.04 40.77
N GLU A 507 46.97 -17.77 40.99
CA GLU A 507 45.63 -17.20 40.86
C GLU A 507 45.72 -15.93 40.01
N LEU A 508 44.62 -15.55 39.38
CA LEU A 508 44.51 -14.24 38.74
C LEU A 508 44.40 -13.16 39.81
N ASP A 509 45.09 -12.03 39.61
CA ASP A 509 45.00 -10.85 40.49
C ASP A 509 43.60 -10.22 40.55
N VAL A 510 42.71 -10.58 39.62
CA VAL A 510 41.35 -10.07 39.52
C VAL A 510 40.38 -11.22 39.73
N CYS A 511 39.58 -11.14 40.80
CA CYS A 511 38.49 -12.08 41.07
C CYS A 511 37.13 -11.51 40.63
N THR A 512 36.10 -12.35 40.65
CA THR A 512 34.72 -11.97 40.29
C THR A 512 34.22 -10.74 41.06
N ASP A 513 34.53 -10.63 42.36
CA ASP A 513 34.10 -9.50 43.19
C ASP A 513 34.77 -8.18 42.76
N ASN A 514 36.05 -8.23 42.39
CA ASN A 514 36.74 -7.05 41.86
C ASN A 514 36.11 -6.58 40.55
N VAL A 515 35.74 -7.50 39.66
CA VAL A 515 35.07 -7.18 38.39
C VAL A 515 33.71 -6.52 38.65
N LEU A 516 32.90 -7.10 39.53
CA LEU A 516 31.59 -6.55 39.90
C LEU A 516 31.74 -5.12 40.43
N GLN A 517 32.73 -4.91 41.30
CA GLN A 517 33.06 -3.60 41.83
C GLN A 517 33.50 -2.62 40.73
N PHE A 518 34.43 -3.01 39.86
CA PHE A 518 34.92 -2.14 38.78
C PHE A 518 33.81 -1.71 37.82
N PHE A 519 32.96 -2.64 37.36
CA PHE A 519 31.86 -2.33 36.46
C PHE A 519 30.82 -1.41 37.11
N SER A 520 30.53 -1.61 38.40
CA SER A 520 29.62 -0.77 39.18
C SER A 520 30.16 0.65 39.37
N GLU A 521 31.43 0.79 39.79
CA GLU A 521 32.07 2.09 39.98
C GLU A 521 32.13 2.90 38.67
N ILE A 522 32.47 2.25 37.55
CA ILE A 522 32.51 2.89 36.23
C ILE A 522 31.12 3.37 35.82
N ALA A 523 30.08 2.55 36.04
CA ALA A 523 28.71 2.90 35.71
C ALA A 523 28.10 3.99 36.61
N GLN A 524 28.62 4.21 37.83
CA GLN A 524 28.17 5.29 38.72
C GLN A 524 28.85 6.63 38.42
N GLN A 525 30.01 6.62 37.78
CA GLN A 525 30.78 7.82 37.43
C GLN A 525 30.27 8.54 36.16
N HIS A 526 29.37 7.89 35.41
CA HIS A 526 28.83 8.30 34.13
C HIS A 526 27.30 8.19 34.16
#